data_AF-A0A3N6A474-F1
#
_entry.id   AF-A0A3N6A474-F1
#
_cell.length_a   1.000
_cell.length_b   1.000
_cell.length_c   1.000
_cell.angle_alpha   90.00
_cell.angle_beta   90.00
_cell.angle_gamma   90.00
#
_symmetry.space_group_name_H-M   'P 1'
#
loop_
_entity.id
_entity.type
_entity.pdbx_description
1 polymer ?
#
loop_
_entity_poly.entity_id
_entity_poly.type
_entity_poly.pdbx_seq_one_letter_code
_entity_poly.pdbx_strand_id
1 'polypeptide(L)'
;MRGDHNTHKQRLTIQAQTPRIPRSPTAVSSVSESLLTCLVAVLLSLNRTSLFQEEKMFVRRKVLLLTLLALTCSQAAAQYEAGKAPAKGNQGIRWPEGKRGGLSLSFDDARPSQVDNGVPLLNRYQVRATFFVSPDRMEDRLDAWKRAVATGHEIGNHSLVHPCTGNFPFARQKALENYTLDQMQAELKEANRQVQELLGVTPTSFAYPCGQAFVGRGADLKSYVPLVSQMFKVGRGWLGEGPNDPVFCDMAQILGMPSDDADFSQIKPLIEQAMKNGQWLVFAGHDIKESGPRQVTRLKMLEELCRYASDPRNGVWIDTIDKIASYVLGQRARNASVNTGLVELSSLNPKILQELRYATPNNFLKTAVYTDNRCRLLADVAGKLAQVQERLEEEGLGLKVYDCYRPPSVQKKMWELVPDERYVANPNAGGSNHNRGAAVDLTLVDSQGKELEMPTEFDAFVPEAAHYSLAVPAEKRAHRMLLRTVMEGVGLEAFETEWWHYQLPGAKSLPIVE
;
A
#
# COMPACT_ATOMS: atom_id res chain seq x y z
N MET A 1 15.32 -88.61 -17.44
CA MET A 1 16.78 -88.38 -17.35
C MET A 1 17.01 -86.96 -16.81
N ARG A 2 18.04 -86.81 -15.96
CA ARG A 2 18.53 -85.59 -15.29
C ARG A 2 18.73 -84.42 -16.27
N GLY A 3 18.73 -83.13 -15.92
CA GLY A 3 18.71 -82.42 -14.64
C GLY A 3 18.82 -80.89 -14.87
N ASP A 4 18.59 -80.14 -13.79
CA ASP A 4 19.05 -78.78 -13.45
C ASP A 4 19.21 -77.66 -14.50
N HIS A 5 18.42 -76.57 -14.36
CA HIS A 5 18.90 -75.36 -13.68
C HIS A 5 17.85 -74.22 -13.59
N ASN A 6 17.83 -73.63 -12.39
CA ASN A 6 17.60 -72.22 -12.04
C ASN A 6 16.22 -71.54 -12.11
N THR A 7 15.56 -71.60 -10.94
CA THR A 7 15.25 -70.47 -10.02
C THR A 7 14.33 -69.34 -10.47
N HIS A 8 13.08 -69.47 -10.01
CA HIS A 8 12.13 -68.40 -9.71
C HIS A 8 12.69 -67.39 -8.68
N LYS A 9 12.50 -66.09 -8.95
CA LYS A 9 12.49 -65.05 -7.92
C LYS A 9 11.05 -64.60 -7.64
N GLN A 10 10.50 -65.05 -6.52
CA GLN A 10 9.35 -64.44 -5.85
C GLN A 10 9.76 -63.06 -5.30
N ARG A 11 8.94 -62.04 -5.58
CA ARG A 11 9.02 -60.73 -4.93
C ARG A 11 8.39 -60.83 -3.54
N LEU A 12 9.22 -60.67 -2.51
CA LEU A 12 8.78 -60.39 -1.14
C LEU A 12 8.81 -58.87 -0.93
N THR A 13 7.64 -58.31 -0.67
CA THR A 13 7.40 -56.91 -0.30
C THR A 13 7.74 -56.74 1.18
N ILE A 14 8.70 -55.87 1.52
CA ILE A 14 8.88 -55.35 2.89
C ILE A 14 8.71 -53.84 2.83
N GLN A 15 7.74 -53.34 3.60
CA GLN A 15 7.38 -51.94 3.76
C GLN A 15 8.54 -51.14 4.38
N ALA A 16 8.93 -50.04 3.74
CA ALA A 16 9.74 -49.01 4.37
C ALA A 16 8.81 -47.96 5.00
N GLN A 17 8.78 -47.90 6.33
CA GLN A 17 8.20 -46.78 7.07
C GLN A 17 9.15 -45.57 6.95
N THR A 18 8.70 -44.48 6.35
CA THR A 18 9.37 -43.18 6.39
C THR A 18 9.20 -42.54 7.77
N PRO A 19 10.28 -42.13 8.47
CA PRO A 19 10.15 -41.45 9.75
C PRO A 19 9.67 -40.00 9.56
N ARG A 20 8.74 -39.56 10.41
CA ARG A 20 8.24 -38.17 10.48
C ARG A 20 9.30 -37.25 11.10
N ILE A 21 9.54 -36.10 10.47
CA ILE A 21 10.47 -35.06 10.95
C ILE A 21 9.71 -34.09 11.88
N PRO A 22 10.13 -33.88 13.15
CA PRO A 22 9.54 -32.86 14.02
C PRO A 22 10.20 -31.49 13.83
N ARG A 23 9.40 -30.42 13.79
CA ARG A 23 9.84 -29.03 13.65
C ARG A 23 9.90 -28.34 15.02
N SER A 24 11.04 -28.43 15.69
CA SER A 24 11.40 -27.61 16.84
C SER A 24 12.90 -27.28 16.82
N PRO A 25 13.38 -26.24 17.52
CA PRO A 25 14.81 -25.87 17.55
C PRO A 25 15.73 -26.95 18.13
N THR A 26 15.16 -27.93 18.84
CA THR A 26 15.83 -29.16 19.29
C THR A 26 16.06 -30.19 18.18
N ALA A 27 15.53 -30.00 16.97
CA ALA A 27 15.66 -30.96 15.87
C ALA A 27 16.98 -30.85 15.10
N VAL A 28 17.68 -29.70 15.19
CA VAL A 28 19.00 -29.54 14.56
C VAL A 28 20.04 -30.41 15.27
N SER A 29 19.92 -30.59 16.60
CA SER A 29 20.78 -31.53 17.33
C SER A 29 20.44 -32.99 16.99
N SER A 30 19.16 -33.36 16.89
CA SER A 30 18.76 -34.75 16.62
C SER A 30 19.09 -35.25 15.20
N VAL A 31 19.10 -34.36 14.20
CA VAL A 31 19.53 -34.69 12.82
C VAL A 31 21.05 -34.89 12.78
N SER A 32 21.81 -34.09 13.53
CA SER A 32 23.26 -34.25 13.65
C SER A 32 23.65 -35.57 14.32
N GLU A 33 22.94 -35.98 15.37
CA GLU A 33 23.15 -37.26 16.06
C GLU A 33 22.78 -38.46 15.18
N SER A 34 21.69 -38.38 14.42
CA SER A 34 21.26 -39.46 13.51
C SER A 34 22.24 -39.67 12.35
N LEU A 35 22.76 -38.58 11.77
CA LEU A 35 23.79 -38.63 10.73
C LEU A 35 25.12 -39.17 11.27
N LEU A 36 25.52 -38.76 12.48
CA LEU A 36 26.73 -39.25 13.13
C LEU A 36 26.65 -40.75 13.42
N THR A 37 25.47 -41.23 13.86
CA THR A 37 25.21 -42.65 14.14
C THR A 37 25.27 -43.50 12.86
N CYS A 38 24.68 -43.03 11.76
CA CYS A 38 24.80 -43.68 10.45
C CYS A 38 26.25 -43.69 9.94
N LEU A 39 27.00 -42.62 10.14
CA LEU A 39 28.40 -42.53 9.72
C LEU A 39 29.32 -43.49 10.48
N VAL A 40 29.11 -43.60 11.80
CA VAL A 40 29.83 -44.55 12.65
C VAL A 40 29.52 -45.99 12.22
N ALA A 41 28.27 -46.30 11.87
CA ALA A 41 27.90 -47.61 11.34
C ALA A 41 28.59 -47.94 10.01
N VAL A 42 28.71 -46.97 9.09
CA VAL A 42 29.43 -47.13 7.82
C VAL A 42 30.94 -47.31 8.04
N LEU A 43 31.54 -46.54 8.97
CA LEU A 43 32.97 -46.67 9.29
C LEU A 43 33.31 -48.00 9.98
N LEU A 44 32.42 -48.51 10.84
CA LEU A 44 32.54 -49.82 11.48
C LEU A 44 32.36 -50.98 10.47
N SER A 45 31.46 -50.82 9.50
CA SER A 45 31.24 -51.76 8.40
C SER A 45 32.48 -51.92 7.51
N LEU A 46 33.18 -50.83 7.19
CA LEU A 46 34.40 -50.84 6.37
C LEU A 46 35.59 -51.56 7.03
N ASN A 47 35.59 -51.70 8.36
CA ASN A 47 36.58 -52.49 9.09
C ASN A 47 36.36 -54.00 8.96
N ARG A 48 35.16 -54.46 8.57
CA ARG A 48 34.79 -55.88 8.48
C ARG A 48 34.83 -56.45 7.05
N THR A 49 35.11 -55.63 6.04
CA THR A 49 35.16 -56.04 4.62
C THR A 49 36.58 -56.35 4.15
N SER A 50 36.75 -57.29 3.21
CA SER A 50 38.03 -57.73 2.62
C SER A 50 38.65 -56.77 1.59
N LEU A 51 38.25 -55.49 1.60
CA LEU A 51 38.78 -54.45 0.71
C LEU A 51 40.27 -54.17 0.99
N PHE A 52 41.03 -53.85 -0.05
CA PHE A 52 42.45 -53.47 0.05
C PHE A 52 42.60 -52.17 0.85
N GLN A 53 43.74 -52.01 1.53
CA GLN A 53 43.98 -50.95 2.53
C GLN A 53 43.88 -49.53 1.93
N GLU A 54 44.21 -49.35 0.66
CA GLU A 54 44.08 -48.07 -0.05
C GLU A 54 42.62 -47.68 -0.33
N GLU A 55 41.76 -48.63 -0.71
CA GLU A 55 40.34 -48.36 -0.96
C GLU A 55 39.61 -47.96 0.33
N LYS A 56 39.94 -48.61 1.46
CA LYS A 56 39.42 -48.21 2.79
C LYS A 56 39.86 -46.80 3.16
N MET A 57 41.09 -46.41 2.82
CA MET A 57 41.61 -45.07 3.10
C MET A 57 40.94 -44.01 2.24
N PHE A 58 40.68 -44.31 0.96
CA PHE A 58 39.96 -43.42 0.04
C PHE A 58 38.50 -43.18 0.48
N VAL A 59 37.79 -44.24 0.86
CA VAL A 59 36.41 -44.14 1.36
C VAL A 59 36.37 -43.36 2.68
N ARG A 60 37.31 -43.60 3.61
CA ARG A 60 37.41 -42.83 4.86
C ARG A 60 37.65 -41.35 4.61
N ARG A 61 38.53 -40.99 3.66
CA ARG A 61 38.77 -39.59 3.29
C ARG A 61 37.53 -38.94 2.70
N LYS A 62 36.78 -39.62 1.81
CA LYS A 62 35.53 -39.09 1.25
C LYS A 62 34.43 -38.91 2.30
N VAL A 63 34.27 -39.88 3.20
CA VAL A 63 33.29 -39.80 4.29
C VAL A 63 33.65 -38.66 5.24
N LEU A 64 34.92 -38.50 5.60
CA LEU A 64 35.41 -37.40 6.44
C LEU A 64 35.23 -36.04 5.76
N LEU A 65 35.49 -35.94 4.45
CA LEU A 65 35.30 -34.71 3.69
C LEU A 65 33.82 -34.31 3.62
N LEU A 66 32.92 -35.29 3.43
CA LEU A 66 31.47 -35.07 3.40
C LEU A 66 30.91 -34.66 4.78
N THR A 67 31.42 -35.22 5.88
CA THR A 67 31.02 -34.74 7.21
C THR A 67 31.54 -33.35 7.51
N LEU A 68 32.80 -33.04 7.17
CA LEU A 68 33.31 -31.68 7.32
C LEU A 68 32.49 -30.68 6.48
N LEU A 69 32.06 -31.04 5.27
CA LEU A 69 31.19 -30.20 4.45
C LEU A 69 29.79 -30.00 5.07
N ALA A 70 29.22 -31.06 5.64
CA ALA A 70 27.90 -30.99 6.29
C ALA A 70 27.93 -30.18 7.59
N LEU A 71 28.99 -30.32 8.40
CA LEU A 71 29.18 -29.54 9.63
C LEU A 71 29.43 -28.06 9.33
N THR A 72 30.23 -27.74 8.31
CA THR A 72 30.46 -26.35 7.88
C THR A 72 29.21 -25.70 7.30
N CYS A 73 28.41 -26.41 6.49
CA CYS A 73 27.12 -25.90 6.02
C CYS A 73 26.13 -25.68 7.17
N SER A 74 26.10 -26.57 8.16
CA SER A 74 25.21 -26.43 9.33
C SER A 74 25.60 -25.26 10.22
N GLN A 75 26.91 -25.04 10.44
CA GLN A 75 27.41 -23.87 11.16
C GLN A 75 27.17 -22.57 10.40
N ALA A 76 27.37 -22.56 9.07
CA ALA A 76 27.09 -21.40 8.24
C ALA A 76 25.58 -21.04 8.25
N ALA A 77 24.69 -22.03 8.18
CA ALA A 77 23.24 -21.81 8.30
C ALA A 77 22.84 -21.32 9.69
N ALA A 78 23.45 -21.87 10.76
CA ALA A 78 23.20 -21.42 12.12
C ALA A 78 23.74 -20.00 12.39
N GLN A 79 24.90 -19.64 11.84
CA GLN A 79 25.44 -18.27 11.91
C GLN A 79 24.64 -17.28 11.06
N TYR A 80 24.12 -17.70 9.91
CA TYR A 80 23.23 -16.90 9.07
C TYR A 80 21.90 -16.58 9.77
N GLU A 81 21.33 -17.55 10.50
CA GLU A 81 20.13 -17.33 11.30
C GLU A 81 20.41 -16.55 12.60
N ALA A 82 21.53 -16.81 13.28
CA ALA A 82 21.92 -16.10 14.50
C ALA A 82 22.33 -14.63 14.26
N GLY A 83 22.75 -14.29 13.04
CA GLY A 83 23.09 -12.93 12.62
C GLY A 83 21.87 -12.05 12.30
N LYS A 84 20.67 -12.62 12.17
CA LYS A 84 19.44 -11.83 12.06
C LYS A 84 19.00 -11.40 13.45
N ALA A 85 19.28 -10.15 13.79
CA ALA A 85 18.54 -9.49 14.86
C ALA A 85 17.04 -9.68 14.59
N PRO A 86 16.21 -10.05 15.59
CA PRO A 86 14.77 -10.09 15.39
C PRO A 86 14.36 -8.72 14.87
N ALA A 87 13.70 -8.70 13.70
CA ALA A 87 13.11 -7.47 13.20
C ALA A 87 12.29 -6.87 14.35
N LYS A 88 12.68 -5.67 14.81
CA LYS A 88 11.92 -4.95 15.82
C LYS A 88 10.49 -4.89 15.28
N GLY A 89 9.55 -5.52 15.99
CA GLY A 89 8.15 -5.55 15.58
C GLY A 89 7.68 -4.14 15.20
N ASN A 90 6.86 -4.04 14.16
CA ASN A 90 6.57 -2.77 13.51
C ASN A 90 5.98 -1.74 14.50
N GLN A 91 6.82 -0.84 15.03
CA GLN A 91 6.44 0.13 16.07
C GLN A 91 5.62 1.31 15.51
N GLY A 92 5.42 1.40 14.18
CA GLY A 92 4.79 2.56 13.55
C GLY A 92 3.27 2.49 13.43
N ILE A 93 2.67 1.32 13.19
CA ILE A 93 1.23 1.19 12.99
C ILE A 93 0.59 0.47 14.18
N ARG A 94 -0.31 1.17 14.87
CA ARG A 94 -1.20 0.55 15.86
C ARG A 94 -2.41 0.04 15.11
N TRP A 95 -2.66 -1.26 15.13
CA TRP A 95 -3.84 -1.89 14.55
C TRP A 95 -5.09 -1.66 15.43
N PRO A 96 -6.30 -1.62 14.86
CA PRO A 96 -7.52 -1.28 15.62
C PRO A 96 -7.81 -2.33 16.68
N GLU A 97 -8.48 -1.94 17.77
CA GLU A 97 -9.01 -2.86 18.80
C GLU A 97 -7.96 -3.86 19.36
N GLY A 98 -6.69 -3.45 19.43
CA GLY A 98 -5.60 -4.30 19.93
C GLY A 98 -5.27 -5.50 19.03
N LYS A 99 -5.74 -5.49 17.78
CA LYS A 99 -5.38 -6.50 16.78
C LYS A 99 -3.86 -6.48 16.53
N ARG A 100 -3.35 -7.60 16.05
CA ARG A 100 -1.91 -7.85 15.87
C ARG A 100 -1.44 -7.58 14.46
N GLY A 101 -2.34 -7.57 13.47
CA GLY A 101 -2.03 -7.38 12.06
C GLY A 101 -3.29 -7.38 11.20
N GLY A 102 -3.12 -7.01 9.93
CA GLY A 102 -4.19 -7.02 8.92
C GLY A 102 -4.14 -8.28 8.06
N LEU A 103 -5.31 -8.83 7.71
CA LEU A 103 -5.48 -9.89 6.73
C LEU A 103 -6.53 -9.48 5.70
N SER A 104 -6.18 -9.49 4.42
CA SER A 104 -7.14 -9.30 3.33
C SER A 104 -7.23 -10.54 2.46
N LEU A 105 -8.46 -10.91 2.12
CA LEU A 105 -8.75 -11.94 1.13
C LEU A 105 -9.15 -11.25 -0.17
N SER A 106 -8.52 -11.65 -1.27
CA SER A 106 -8.86 -11.14 -2.58
C SER A 106 -8.96 -12.23 -3.64
N PHE A 107 -9.82 -11.99 -4.64
CA PHE A 107 -10.09 -12.95 -5.71
C PHE A 107 -10.15 -12.25 -7.07
N ASP A 108 -9.48 -12.83 -8.06
CA ASP A 108 -9.32 -12.28 -9.41
C ASP A 108 -10.30 -12.87 -10.44
N ASP A 109 -10.43 -12.22 -11.60
CA ASP A 109 -11.15 -12.68 -12.80
C ASP A 109 -12.68 -12.62 -12.77
N ALA A 110 -13.33 -12.16 -11.70
CA ALA A 110 -14.80 -12.22 -11.56
C ALA A 110 -15.40 -13.62 -11.84
N ARG A 111 -14.75 -14.70 -11.38
CA ARG A 111 -15.23 -16.08 -11.68
C ARG A 111 -16.61 -16.32 -11.06
N PRO A 112 -17.56 -16.99 -11.74
CA PRO A 112 -18.90 -17.23 -11.20
C PRO A 112 -18.91 -17.89 -9.82
N SER A 113 -17.97 -18.80 -9.58
CA SER A 113 -17.81 -19.51 -8.30
C SER A 113 -17.59 -18.58 -7.09
N GLN A 114 -17.06 -17.37 -7.32
CA GLN A 114 -16.83 -16.37 -6.28
C GLN A 114 -18.14 -15.87 -5.68
N VAL A 115 -19.12 -15.54 -6.52
CA VAL A 115 -20.44 -15.08 -6.09
C VAL A 115 -21.39 -16.23 -5.77
N ASP A 116 -21.17 -17.41 -6.34
CA ASP A 116 -21.97 -18.61 -6.06
C ASP A 116 -21.66 -19.25 -4.71
N ASN A 117 -20.37 -19.41 -4.41
CA ASN A 117 -19.92 -20.21 -3.28
C ASN A 117 -19.17 -19.34 -2.27
N GLY A 118 -18.31 -18.45 -2.76
CA GLY A 118 -17.45 -17.60 -1.93
C GLY A 118 -18.22 -16.58 -1.11
N VAL A 119 -18.97 -15.69 -1.75
CA VAL A 119 -19.76 -14.63 -1.10
C VAL A 119 -20.72 -15.22 -0.05
N PRO A 120 -21.51 -16.28 -0.33
CA PRO A 120 -22.35 -16.90 0.70
C PRO A 120 -21.57 -17.47 1.89
N LEU A 121 -20.40 -18.07 1.67
CA LEU A 121 -19.56 -18.57 2.76
C LEU A 121 -19.00 -17.41 3.61
N LEU A 122 -18.41 -16.40 2.96
CA LEU A 122 -17.82 -15.24 3.62
C LEU A 122 -18.86 -14.48 4.47
N ASN A 123 -20.06 -14.27 3.91
CA ASN A 123 -21.17 -13.62 4.61
C ASN A 123 -21.60 -14.37 5.88
N ARG A 124 -21.54 -15.72 5.89
CA ARG A 124 -21.86 -16.53 7.08
C ARG A 124 -20.94 -16.24 8.26
N TYR A 125 -19.69 -15.85 7.97
CA TYR A 125 -18.69 -15.47 8.96
C TYR A 125 -18.57 -13.96 9.14
N GLN A 126 -19.41 -13.16 8.46
CA GLN A 126 -19.33 -11.69 8.45
C GLN A 126 -17.95 -11.19 8.00
N VAL A 127 -17.27 -11.96 7.15
CA VAL A 127 -15.98 -11.61 6.57
C VAL A 127 -16.21 -10.90 5.24
N ARG A 128 -15.60 -9.73 5.07
CA ARG A 128 -15.56 -9.02 3.78
C ARG A 128 -14.28 -9.37 3.04
N ALA A 129 -14.36 -9.33 1.71
CA ALA A 129 -13.26 -9.67 0.80
C ALA A 129 -13.26 -8.68 -0.38
N THR A 130 -12.17 -8.67 -1.13
CA THR A 130 -11.99 -7.83 -2.32
C THR A 130 -12.06 -8.69 -3.58
N PHE A 131 -13.00 -8.40 -4.48
CA PHE A 131 -13.10 -9.07 -5.77
C PHE A 131 -12.61 -8.14 -6.86
N PHE A 132 -11.53 -8.51 -7.53
CA PHE A 132 -11.01 -7.78 -8.66
C PHE A 132 -11.67 -8.31 -9.93
N VAL A 133 -12.39 -7.44 -10.61
CA VAL A 133 -13.31 -7.83 -11.68
C VAL A 133 -12.87 -7.27 -13.04
N SER A 134 -13.01 -8.11 -14.06
CA SER A 134 -13.05 -7.66 -15.46
C SER A 134 -14.53 -7.55 -15.85
N PRO A 135 -14.99 -6.39 -16.34
CA PRO A 135 -16.42 -6.13 -16.56
C PRO A 135 -17.15 -7.16 -17.42
N ASP A 136 -16.51 -7.61 -18.51
CA ASP A 136 -17.06 -8.62 -19.44
C ASP A 136 -17.50 -9.92 -18.74
N ARG A 137 -16.77 -10.33 -17.70
CA ARG A 137 -17.06 -11.54 -16.92
C ARG A 137 -18.09 -11.35 -15.83
N MET A 138 -18.37 -10.10 -15.44
CA MET A 138 -19.39 -9.83 -14.43
C MET A 138 -20.80 -9.94 -14.97
N GLU A 139 -21.01 -9.58 -16.24
CA GLU A 139 -22.34 -9.44 -16.83
C GLU A 139 -23.18 -10.71 -16.68
N ASP A 140 -22.56 -11.89 -16.88
CA ASP A 140 -23.21 -13.20 -16.73
C ASP A 140 -23.91 -13.36 -15.37
N ARG A 141 -23.35 -12.77 -14.31
CA ARG A 141 -23.80 -12.91 -12.91
C ARG A 141 -24.04 -11.56 -12.23
N LEU A 142 -24.45 -10.55 -12.99
CA LEU A 142 -24.53 -9.16 -12.53
C LEU A 142 -25.34 -8.98 -11.24
N ASP A 143 -26.49 -9.63 -11.11
CA ASP A 143 -27.31 -9.53 -9.88
C ASP A 143 -26.63 -10.12 -8.65
N ALA A 144 -25.79 -11.15 -8.83
CA ALA A 144 -25.02 -11.73 -7.75
C ALA A 144 -23.87 -10.79 -7.32
N TRP A 145 -23.24 -10.11 -8.28
CA TRP A 145 -22.26 -9.06 -8.00
C TRP A 145 -22.87 -7.85 -7.28
N LYS A 146 -24.06 -7.39 -7.69
CA LYS A 146 -24.80 -6.34 -6.96
C LYS A 146 -25.10 -6.74 -5.51
N ARG A 147 -25.43 -8.01 -5.26
CA ARG A 147 -25.59 -8.52 -3.89
C ARG A 147 -24.27 -8.56 -3.12
N ALA A 148 -23.16 -8.93 -3.75
CA ALA A 148 -21.85 -8.91 -3.11
C ALA A 148 -21.46 -7.49 -2.66
N VAL A 149 -21.72 -6.47 -3.49
CA VAL A 149 -21.58 -5.05 -3.12
C VAL A 149 -22.49 -4.71 -1.94
N ALA A 150 -23.77 -5.09 -1.99
CA ALA A 150 -24.73 -4.79 -0.94
C ALA A 150 -24.38 -5.44 0.42
N THR A 151 -23.65 -6.56 0.43
CA THR A 151 -23.14 -7.19 1.67
C THR A 151 -21.77 -6.65 2.10
N GLY A 152 -21.27 -5.62 1.43
CA GLY A 152 -20.08 -4.87 1.83
C GLY A 152 -18.76 -5.46 1.32
N HIS A 153 -18.78 -6.38 0.36
CA HIS A 153 -17.55 -6.78 -0.33
C HIS A 153 -17.02 -5.61 -1.19
N GLU A 154 -15.70 -5.51 -1.28
CA GLU A 154 -15.06 -4.52 -2.13
C GLU A 154 -15.00 -5.05 -3.57
N ILE A 155 -15.27 -4.18 -4.54
CA ILE A 155 -15.05 -4.46 -5.96
C ILE A 155 -13.86 -3.61 -6.44
N GLY A 156 -12.78 -4.31 -6.82
CA GLY A 156 -11.56 -3.72 -7.35
C GLY A 156 -11.49 -3.86 -8.87
N ASN A 157 -10.64 -3.06 -9.50
CA ASN A 157 -10.42 -3.08 -10.94
C ASN A 157 -9.41 -4.18 -11.31
N HIS A 158 -9.74 -5.03 -12.30
CA HIS A 158 -8.82 -6.02 -12.85
C HIS A 158 -8.56 -5.82 -14.35
N SER A 159 -8.51 -4.57 -14.78
CA SER A 159 -8.50 -4.11 -16.17
C SER A 159 -9.72 -4.54 -16.99
N LEU A 160 -9.84 -4.04 -18.22
CA LEU A 160 -10.98 -4.33 -19.07
C LEU A 160 -10.85 -5.69 -19.72
N VAL A 161 -9.68 -5.98 -20.29
CA VAL A 161 -9.46 -7.18 -21.08
C VAL A 161 -8.47 -8.14 -20.43
N HIS A 162 -7.96 -7.88 -19.23
CA HIS A 162 -6.97 -8.73 -18.57
C HIS A 162 -5.72 -8.96 -19.46
N PRO A 163 -4.97 -7.88 -19.82
CA PRO A 163 -3.76 -7.99 -20.61
C PRO A 163 -2.63 -8.62 -19.79
N CYS A 164 -1.90 -9.54 -20.39
CA CYS A 164 -0.72 -10.17 -19.78
C CYS A 164 0.40 -10.28 -20.81
N THR A 165 1.54 -10.83 -20.43
CA THR A 165 2.67 -11.09 -21.32
C THR A 165 2.29 -11.97 -22.49
N GLY A 166 2.83 -11.67 -23.66
CA GLY A 166 2.77 -12.50 -24.86
C GLY A 166 3.45 -13.87 -24.70
N ASN A 167 4.18 -14.10 -23.61
CA ASN A 167 4.66 -15.44 -23.23
C ASN A 167 3.50 -16.40 -22.93
N PHE A 168 2.34 -15.87 -22.52
CA PHE A 168 1.13 -16.65 -22.40
C PHE A 168 0.39 -16.66 -23.74
N PRO A 169 0.21 -17.82 -24.40
CA PRO A 169 -0.43 -17.88 -25.71
C PRO A 169 -1.82 -17.23 -25.74
N PHE A 170 -2.60 -17.34 -24.65
CA PHE A 170 -3.93 -16.74 -24.54
C PHE A 170 -3.94 -15.20 -24.52
N ALA A 171 -2.81 -14.57 -24.16
CA ALA A 171 -2.72 -13.12 -24.00
C ALA A 171 -2.13 -12.39 -25.21
N ARG A 172 -1.66 -13.11 -26.25
CA ARG A 172 -0.89 -12.52 -27.36
C ARG A 172 -1.59 -11.39 -28.11
N GLN A 173 -2.92 -11.41 -28.20
CA GLN A 173 -3.70 -10.35 -28.86
C GLN A 173 -3.88 -9.08 -27.99
N LYS A 174 -3.58 -9.19 -26.70
CA LYS A 174 -3.67 -8.14 -25.68
C LYS A 174 -2.38 -8.12 -24.85
N ALA A 175 -1.27 -8.34 -25.53
CA ALA A 175 0.03 -8.50 -24.89
C ALA A 175 0.49 -7.16 -24.30
N LEU A 176 0.86 -7.13 -23.02
CA LEU A 176 1.38 -5.93 -22.36
C LEU A 176 2.61 -5.36 -23.07
N GLU A 177 3.39 -6.23 -23.71
CA GLU A 177 4.54 -5.83 -24.50
C GLU A 177 4.19 -4.97 -25.73
N ASN A 178 2.92 -4.96 -26.15
CA ASN A 178 2.44 -4.14 -27.26
C ASN A 178 1.66 -2.91 -26.77
N TYR A 179 1.56 -2.70 -25.45
CA TYR A 179 0.84 -1.57 -24.87
C TYR A 179 1.75 -0.35 -24.73
N THR A 180 1.11 0.82 -24.83
CA THR A 180 1.62 2.10 -24.36
C THR A 180 1.00 2.46 -23.01
N LEU A 181 1.57 3.45 -22.30
CA LEU A 181 0.97 3.95 -21.05
C LEU A 181 -0.42 4.57 -21.28
N ASP A 182 -0.65 5.21 -22.42
CA ASP A 182 -1.94 5.82 -22.76
C ASP A 182 -3.02 4.75 -22.99
N GLN A 183 -2.67 3.66 -23.69
CA GLN A 183 -3.57 2.51 -23.86
C GLN A 183 -3.90 1.87 -22.51
N MET A 184 -2.90 1.66 -21.65
CA MET A 184 -3.15 1.14 -20.30
C MET A 184 -4.06 2.10 -19.51
N GLN A 185 -3.82 3.40 -19.55
CA GLN A 185 -4.67 4.37 -18.87
C GLN A 185 -6.12 4.35 -19.39
N ALA A 186 -6.31 4.30 -20.71
CA ALA A 186 -7.63 4.22 -21.31
C ALA A 186 -8.37 2.95 -20.86
N GLU A 187 -7.67 1.81 -20.83
CA GLU A 187 -8.23 0.54 -20.37
C GLU A 187 -8.66 0.58 -18.89
N LEU A 188 -7.80 1.09 -18.00
CA LEU A 188 -8.12 1.18 -16.57
C LEU A 188 -9.30 2.12 -16.32
N LYS A 189 -9.38 3.24 -17.06
CA LYS A 189 -10.50 4.20 -17.00
C LYS A 189 -11.80 3.57 -17.48
N GLU A 190 -11.76 2.84 -18.59
CA GLU A 190 -12.94 2.20 -19.15
C GLU A 190 -13.47 1.08 -18.24
N ALA A 191 -12.58 0.27 -17.65
CA ALA A 191 -12.98 -0.71 -16.65
C ALA A 191 -13.65 -0.05 -15.42
N ASN A 192 -13.11 1.06 -14.90
CA ASN A 192 -13.75 1.83 -13.82
C ASN A 192 -15.13 2.39 -14.21
N ARG A 193 -15.28 2.83 -15.46
CA ARG A 193 -16.55 3.34 -15.98
C ARG A 193 -17.62 2.24 -15.99
N GLN A 194 -17.29 1.06 -16.51
CA GLN A 194 -18.22 -0.09 -16.58
C GLN A 194 -18.54 -0.67 -15.20
N VAL A 195 -17.50 -0.95 -14.39
CA VAL A 195 -17.45 -0.60 -12.96
C VAL A 195 -18.71 0.04 -12.34
N GLN A 196 -18.63 1.36 -12.38
CA GLN A 196 -19.60 2.28 -11.82
C GLN A 196 -20.98 2.16 -12.47
N GLU A 197 -21.05 1.96 -13.79
CA GLU A 197 -22.32 1.84 -14.52
C GLU A 197 -23.11 0.58 -14.13
N LEU A 198 -22.43 -0.56 -14.04
CA LEU A 198 -23.06 -1.86 -13.81
C LEU A 198 -23.39 -2.10 -12.33
N LEU A 199 -22.48 -1.70 -11.42
CA LEU A 199 -22.56 -2.01 -10.00
C LEU A 199 -22.78 -0.80 -9.09
N GLY A 200 -22.71 0.42 -9.60
CA GLY A 200 -22.89 1.64 -8.80
C GLY A 200 -21.71 1.97 -7.88
N VAL A 201 -20.58 1.29 -8.01
CA VAL A 201 -19.38 1.50 -7.18
C VAL A 201 -18.16 1.88 -8.03
N THR A 202 -17.35 2.80 -7.52
CA THR A 202 -16.09 3.18 -8.14
C THR A 202 -14.96 2.37 -7.51
N PRO A 203 -14.21 1.57 -8.29
CA PRO A 203 -13.07 0.83 -7.76
C PRO A 203 -11.99 1.76 -7.20
N THR A 204 -11.58 1.53 -5.95
CA THR A 204 -10.47 2.25 -5.28
C THR A 204 -9.19 1.43 -5.24
N SER A 205 -9.27 0.14 -5.56
CA SER A 205 -8.14 -0.77 -5.66
C SER A 205 -8.00 -1.36 -7.05
N PHE A 206 -6.78 -1.78 -7.38
CA PHE A 206 -6.43 -2.45 -8.63
C PHE A 206 -5.62 -3.70 -8.37
N ALA A 207 -5.85 -4.78 -9.13
CA ALA A 207 -4.97 -5.94 -9.16
C ALA A 207 -4.31 -6.04 -10.53
N TYR A 208 -2.98 -6.09 -10.54
CA TYR A 208 -2.19 -6.23 -11.76
C TYR A 208 -2.49 -7.59 -12.42
N PRO A 209 -3.07 -7.65 -13.63
CA PRO A 209 -3.29 -8.91 -14.32
C PRO A 209 -1.98 -9.68 -14.46
N CYS A 210 -2.00 -10.96 -14.09
CA CYS A 210 -0.81 -11.81 -14.02
C CYS A 210 0.34 -11.29 -13.13
N GLY A 211 0.12 -10.26 -12.29
CA GLY A 211 1.16 -9.61 -11.46
C GLY A 211 2.12 -8.71 -12.21
N GLN A 212 1.85 -8.37 -13.46
CA GLN A 212 2.80 -7.67 -14.33
C GLN A 212 2.57 -6.17 -14.28
N ALA A 213 3.62 -5.38 -14.07
CA ALA A 213 3.51 -3.94 -13.83
C ALA A 213 4.16 -3.07 -14.91
N PHE A 214 4.44 -3.65 -16.08
CA PHE A 214 5.15 -2.99 -17.17
C PHE A 214 4.42 -3.15 -18.50
N VAL A 215 4.55 -2.12 -19.35
CA VAL A 215 4.12 -2.12 -20.76
C VAL A 215 5.31 -1.84 -21.67
N GLY A 216 5.21 -2.23 -22.94
CA GLY A 216 6.29 -2.06 -23.92
C GLY A 216 7.35 -3.17 -23.89
N ARG A 217 8.44 -2.99 -24.66
CA ARG A 217 9.50 -3.99 -24.87
C ARG A 217 10.88 -3.39 -24.79
N GLY A 218 11.84 -4.18 -24.31
CA GLY A 218 13.26 -3.84 -24.39
C GLY A 218 13.57 -2.47 -23.78
N ALA A 219 14.24 -1.61 -24.54
CA ALA A 219 14.58 -0.26 -24.10
C ALA A 219 13.34 0.65 -23.87
N ASP A 220 12.20 0.32 -24.48
CA ASP A 220 10.95 1.07 -24.35
C ASP A 220 10.03 0.56 -23.22
N LEU A 221 10.49 -0.41 -22.42
CA LEU A 221 9.72 -0.95 -21.29
C LEU A 221 9.47 0.15 -20.24
N LYS A 222 8.21 0.38 -19.88
CA LYS A 222 7.79 1.40 -18.90
C LYS A 222 6.95 0.78 -17.79
N SER A 223 7.24 1.16 -16.56
CA SER A 223 6.36 0.84 -15.42
C SER A 223 5.07 1.62 -15.52
N TYR A 224 3.93 0.96 -15.26
CA TYR A 224 2.64 1.63 -15.11
C TYR A 224 2.18 1.70 -13.63
N VAL A 225 3.05 1.38 -12.67
CA VAL A 225 2.79 1.61 -11.24
C VAL A 225 2.47 3.10 -10.94
N PRO A 226 3.15 4.10 -11.53
CA PRO A 226 2.78 5.50 -11.31
C PRO A 226 1.36 5.83 -11.78
N LEU A 227 0.89 5.20 -12.85
CA LEU A 227 -0.48 5.34 -13.33
C LEU A 227 -1.47 4.75 -12.32
N VAL A 228 -1.16 3.57 -11.76
CA VAL A 228 -1.98 2.96 -10.69
C VAL A 228 -2.02 3.87 -9.46
N SER A 229 -0.91 4.46 -9.06
CA SER A 229 -0.85 5.39 -7.92
C SER A 229 -1.71 6.66 -8.13
N GLN A 230 -1.92 7.10 -9.36
CA GLN A 230 -2.75 8.27 -9.66
C GLN A 230 -4.24 7.93 -9.67
N MET A 231 -4.59 6.68 -10.00
CA MET A 231 -5.98 6.26 -10.24
C MET A 231 -6.59 5.49 -9.08
N PHE A 232 -5.78 4.82 -8.28
CA PHE A 232 -6.22 3.90 -7.23
C PHE A 232 -5.50 4.22 -5.92
N LYS A 233 -6.19 3.96 -4.81
CA LYS A 233 -5.63 4.03 -3.46
C LYS A 233 -4.58 2.94 -3.25
N VAL A 234 -4.77 1.79 -3.88
CA VAL A 234 -3.92 0.62 -3.68
C VAL A 234 -3.86 -0.26 -4.94
N GLY A 235 -2.66 -0.70 -5.30
CA GLY A 235 -2.42 -1.66 -6.37
C GLY A 235 -1.81 -2.94 -5.82
N ARG A 236 -2.39 -4.10 -6.12
CA ARG A 236 -1.99 -5.40 -5.57
C ARG A 236 -1.35 -6.28 -6.65
N GLY A 237 -0.11 -6.71 -6.41
CA GLY A 237 0.63 -7.64 -7.26
C GLY A 237 0.25 -9.11 -7.05
N TRP A 238 0.91 -10.03 -7.77
CA TRP A 238 0.66 -11.48 -7.68
C TRP A 238 1.97 -12.23 -7.44
N LEU A 239 1.91 -13.32 -6.67
CA LEU A 239 3.06 -14.15 -6.27
C LEU A 239 4.13 -13.39 -5.45
N GLY A 240 3.71 -12.51 -4.56
CA GLY A 240 4.60 -11.91 -3.57
C GLY A 240 5.18 -12.95 -2.61
N GLU A 241 6.43 -12.77 -2.20
CA GLU A 241 7.16 -13.71 -1.33
C GLU A 241 6.82 -13.56 0.16
N GLY A 242 6.05 -12.54 0.54
CA GLY A 242 5.73 -12.26 1.94
C GLY A 242 4.63 -11.22 2.15
N PRO A 243 4.28 -10.96 3.42
CA PRO A 243 3.33 -9.93 3.79
C PRO A 243 3.91 -8.52 3.62
N ASN A 244 3.03 -7.53 3.65
CA ASN A 244 3.38 -6.12 3.52
C ASN A 244 3.77 -5.53 4.88
N ASP A 245 4.85 -4.74 4.90
CA ASP A 245 5.13 -3.84 6.02
C ASP A 245 4.20 -2.62 5.91
N PRO A 246 3.21 -2.44 6.80
CA PRO A 246 2.27 -1.33 6.70
C PRO A 246 2.90 0.05 6.96
N VAL A 247 4.13 0.17 7.48
CA VAL A 247 4.84 1.46 7.54
C VAL A 247 5.48 1.78 6.19
N PHE A 248 5.99 0.77 5.49
CA PHE A 248 6.93 0.97 4.39
C PHE A 248 6.41 0.63 3.00
N CYS A 249 5.45 -0.29 2.87
CA CYS A 249 5.04 -0.78 1.56
C CYS A 249 4.55 0.35 0.64
N ASP A 250 4.89 0.23 -0.64
CA ASP A 250 4.32 1.08 -1.68
C ASP A 250 2.86 0.70 -1.89
N MET A 251 1.95 1.63 -1.62
CA MET A 251 0.52 1.39 -1.74
C MET A 251 0.12 1.10 -3.19
N ALA A 252 0.83 1.65 -4.18
CA ALA A 252 0.54 1.39 -5.59
C ALA A 252 0.99 -0.02 -6.04
N GLN A 253 1.78 -0.74 -5.24
CA GLN A 253 2.31 -2.06 -5.59
C GLN A 253 2.54 -2.95 -4.36
N ILE A 254 1.48 -3.17 -3.57
CA ILE A 254 1.52 -4.09 -2.45
C ILE A 254 1.69 -5.55 -2.93
N LEU A 255 2.26 -6.39 -2.09
CA LEU A 255 2.45 -7.82 -2.34
C LEU A 255 1.14 -8.58 -2.10
N GLY A 256 0.79 -9.44 -3.06
CA GLY A 256 -0.28 -10.44 -2.94
C GLY A 256 0.27 -11.85 -2.96
N MET A 257 0.00 -12.62 -1.91
CA MET A 257 0.46 -14.01 -1.77
C MET A 257 -0.61 -14.99 -2.26
N PRO A 258 -0.24 -16.12 -2.88
CA PRO A 258 -1.24 -17.08 -3.35
C PRO A 258 -1.92 -17.79 -2.18
N SER A 259 -3.24 -17.95 -2.25
CA SER A 259 -4.01 -18.87 -1.39
C SER A 259 -4.58 -20.06 -2.14
N ASP A 260 -4.56 -20.03 -3.47
CA ASP A 260 -5.07 -21.13 -4.28
C ASP A 260 -4.30 -22.43 -4.05
N ASP A 261 -5.03 -23.54 -4.17
CA ASP A 261 -4.53 -24.90 -4.12
C ASP A 261 -3.87 -25.31 -2.78
N ALA A 262 -3.81 -24.41 -1.81
CA ALA A 262 -3.32 -24.65 -0.46
C ALA A 262 -4.43 -25.07 0.50
N ASP A 263 -4.08 -25.91 1.47
CA ASP A 263 -4.90 -26.20 2.64
C ASP A 263 -4.63 -25.19 3.76
N PHE A 264 -5.57 -25.07 4.70
CA PHE A 264 -5.44 -24.11 5.80
C PHE A 264 -4.17 -24.33 6.64
N SER A 265 -3.75 -25.58 6.83
CA SER A 265 -2.53 -25.94 7.55
C SER A 265 -1.25 -25.37 6.91
N GLN A 266 -1.26 -25.12 5.61
CA GLN A 266 -0.11 -24.59 4.86
C GLN A 266 -0.04 -23.06 4.94
N ILE A 267 -1.20 -22.37 4.96
CA ILE A 267 -1.26 -20.90 5.01
C ILE A 267 -1.31 -20.34 6.44
N LYS A 268 -1.78 -21.11 7.43
CA LYS A 268 -1.86 -20.69 8.83
C LYS A 268 -0.52 -20.17 9.39
N PRO A 269 0.64 -20.81 9.14
CA PRO A 269 1.92 -20.27 9.60
C PRO A 269 2.25 -18.89 9.02
N LEU A 270 1.81 -18.59 7.79
CA LEU A 270 2.00 -17.27 7.17
C LEU A 270 1.17 -16.21 7.88
N ILE A 271 -0.08 -16.54 8.23
CA ILE A 271 -0.96 -15.64 9.01
C ILE A 271 -0.34 -15.38 10.38
N GLU A 272 0.08 -16.43 11.09
CA GLU A 272 0.68 -16.31 12.43
C GLU A 272 1.95 -15.47 12.42
N GLN A 273 2.81 -15.66 11.41
CA GLN A 273 4.03 -14.88 11.26
C GLN A 273 3.73 -13.41 10.94
N ALA A 274 2.78 -13.13 10.04
CA ALA A 274 2.37 -11.76 9.73
C ALA A 274 1.80 -11.05 10.97
N MET A 275 0.91 -11.70 11.73
CA MET A 275 0.35 -11.16 12.97
C MET A 275 1.43 -10.97 14.05
N LYS A 276 2.41 -11.88 14.13
CA LYS A 276 3.54 -11.73 15.06
C LYS A 276 4.36 -10.47 14.77
N ASN A 277 4.48 -10.09 13.50
CA ASN A 277 5.32 -8.98 13.06
C ASN A 277 4.58 -7.66 12.90
N GLY A 278 3.27 -7.59 13.15
CA GLY A 278 2.51 -6.36 12.92
C GLY A 278 2.21 -6.08 11.45
N GLN A 279 2.25 -7.09 10.58
CA GLN A 279 2.22 -6.93 9.13
C GLN A 279 0.81 -7.05 8.54
N TRP A 280 0.69 -6.66 7.27
CA TRP A 280 -0.52 -6.81 6.48
C TRP A 280 -0.35 -7.92 5.45
N LEU A 281 -1.01 -9.05 5.68
CA LEU A 281 -1.03 -10.19 4.76
C LEU A 281 -2.19 -10.05 3.79
N VAL A 282 -1.92 -10.17 2.49
CA VAL A 282 -2.94 -10.16 1.45
C VAL A 282 -2.87 -11.48 0.68
N PHE A 283 -3.95 -12.25 0.75
CA PHE A 283 -4.11 -13.44 -0.06
C PHE A 283 -4.83 -13.12 -1.36
N ALA A 284 -4.36 -13.73 -2.44
CA ALA A 284 -4.97 -13.69 -3.76
C ALA A 284 -5.32 -15.13 -4.19
N GLY A 285 -6.55 -15.30 -4.63
CA GLY A 285 -7.06 -16.55 -5.18
C GLY A 285 -7.93 -16.30 -6.42
N HIS A 286 -8.51 -17.36 -6.97
CA HIS A 286 -9.37 -17.24 -8.16
C HIS A 286 -10.71 -17.97 -7.97
N ASP A 287 -10.79 -19.26 -8.33
CA ASP A 287 -12.04 -20.01 -8.17
C ASP A 287 -12.27 -20.35 -6.68
N ILE A 288 -13.54 -20.34 -6.26
CA ILE A 288 -13.94 -20.78 -4.91
C ILE A 288 -14.85 -21.99 -5.05
N LYS A 289 -14.29 -23.19 -4.88
CA LYS A 289 -14.95 -24.49 -5.14
C LYS A 289 -14.53 -25.54 -4.12
N GLU A 290 -15.20 -26.69 -4.11
CA GLU A 290 -14.80 -27.84 -3.29
C GLU A 290 -13.43 -28.39 -3.70
N SER A 291 -13.21 -28.52 -5.01
CA SER A 291 -11.96 -28.99 -5.60
C SER A 291 -11.83 -28.53 -7.05
N GLY A 292 -10.63 -28.68 -7.59
CA GLY A 292 -10.33 -28.45 -8.99
C GLY A 292 -8.84 -28.60 -9.28
N PRO A 293 -8.42 -28.51 -10.55
CA PRO A 293 -7.08 -28.89 -10.96
C PRO A 293 -6.00 -27.84 -10.62
N ARG A 294 -6.34 -26.55 -10.60
CA ARG A 294 -5.45 -25.41 -10.26
C ARG A 294 -6.27 -24.14 -10.04
N GLN A 295 -5.70 -23.17 -9.34
CA GLN A 295 -6.28 -21.84 -9.11
C GLN A 295 -7.61 -21.94 -8.37
N VAL A 296 -7.70 -22.89 -7.42
CA VAL A 296 -8.89 -23.08 -6.60
C VAL A 296 -8.57 -22.80 -5.14
N THR A 297 -9.19 -21.76 -4.61
CA THR A 297 -9.36 -21.57 -3.18
C THR A 297 -10.44 -22.55 -2.70
N ARG A 298 -10.02 -23.62 -2.02
CA ARG A 298 -10.94 -24.67 -1.57
C ARG A 298 -11.90 -24.13 -0.52
N LEU A 299 -13.20 -24.42 -0.65
CA LEU A 299 -14.23 -24.00 0.30
C LEU A 299 -13.89 -24.37 1.74
N LYS A 300 -13.42 -25.60 1.95
CA LYS A 300 -12.95 -26.07 3.26
C LYS A 300 -11.83 -25.19 3.84
N MET A 301 -10.82 -24.86 3.04
CA MET A 301 -9.71 -24.01 3.48
C MET A 301 -10.21 -22.61 3.83
N LEU A 302 -11.07 -22.03 2.98
CA LEU A 302 -11.61 -20.69 3.19
C LEU A 302 -12.47 -20.62 4.46
N GLU A 303 -13.26 -21.65 4.73
CA GLU A 303 -14.07 -21.77 5.95
C GLU A 303 -13.19 -21.86 7.21
N GLU A 304 -12.16 -22.69 7.18
CA GLU A 304 -11.18 -22.82 8.28
C GLU A 304 -10.46 -21.50 8.54
N LEU A 305 -10.07 -20.77 7.49
CA LEU A 305 -9.47 -19.45 7.60
C LEU A 305 -10.46 -18.45 8.23
N CYS A 306 -11.70 -18.38 7.75
CA CYS A 306 -12.71 -17.46 8.28
C CYS A 306 -12.96 -17.73 9.77
N ARG A 307 -13.08 -19.01 10.16
CA ARG A 307 -13.21 -19.41 11.57
C ARG A 307 -12.01 -18.98 12.40
N TYR A 308 -10.79 -19.17 11.89
CA TYR A 308 -9.56 -18.77 12.58
C TYR A 308 -9.45 -17.24 12.73
N ALA A 309 -9.66 -16.49 11.65
CA ALA A 309 -9.53 -15.04 11.66
C ALA A 309 -10.60 -14.34 12.52
N SER A 310 -11.79 -14.93 12.60
CA SER A 310 -12.91 -14.39 13.40
C SER A 310 -12.76 -14.64 14.91
N ASP A 311 -11.90 -15.56 15.33
CA ASP A 311 -11.62 -15.80 16.75
C ASP A 311 -10.78 -14.65 17.33
N PRO A 312 -11.31 -13.86 18.31
CA PRO A 312 -10.61 -12.71 18.85
C PRO A 312 -9.24 -13.03 19.44
N ARG A 313 -9.02 -14.27 19.92
CA ARG A 313 -7.76 -14.72 20.51
C ARG A 313 -6.61 -14.74 19.51
N ASN A 314 -6.90 -14.87 18.22
CA ASN A 314 -5.89 -14.86 17.16
C ASN A 314 -5.45 -13.44 16.80
N GLY A 315 -6.20 -12.42 17.21
CA GLY A 315 -5.83 -11.01 17.01
C GLY A 315 -5.76 -10.59 15.55
N VAL A 316 -6.43 -11.29 14.64
CA VAL A 316 -6.45 -10.96 13.21
C VAL A 316 -7.49 -9.87 12.97
N TRP A 317 -7.11 -8.78 12.30
CA TRP A 317 -8.07 -7.88 11.68
C TRP A 317 -8.27 -8.30 10.22
N ILE A 318 -9.36 -9.03 9.96
CA ILE A 318 -9.72 -9.45 8.60
C ILE A 318 -10.69 -8.45 7.97
N ASP A 319 -10.30 -7.86 6.83
CA ASP A 319 -11.15 -6.92 6.10
C ASP A 319 -10.71 -6.77 4.64
N THR A 320 -11.46 -5.96 3.88
CA THR A 320 -11.15 -5.65 2.49
C THR A 320 -9.81 -4.91 2.35
N ILE A 321 -9.19 -5.00 1.17
CA ILE A 321 -7.94 -4.31 0.86
C ILE A 321 -8.13 -2.80 1.01
N ASP A 322 -9.21 -2.20 0.47
CA ASP A 322 -9.48 -0.77 0.59
C ASP A 322 -9.53 -0.31 2.05
N LYS A 323 -10.17 -1.09 2.92
CA LYS A 323 -10.38 -0.70 4.31
C LYS A 323 -9.08 -0.76 5.11
N ILE A 324 -8.29 -1.81 4.94
CA ILE A 324 -6.97 -1.89 5.58
C ILE A 324 -6.03 -0.84 5.00
N ALA A 325 -6.01 -0.64 3.68
CA ALA A 325 -5.22 0.41 3.02
C ALA A 325 -5.55 1.81 3.56
N SER A 326 -6.84 2.14 3.66
CA SER A 326 -7.32 3.42 4.18
C SER A 326 -6.86 3.66 5.62
N TYR A 327 -6.91 2.62 6.46
CA TYR A 327 -6.45 2.69 7.83
C TYR A 327 -4.95 2.89 7.93
N VAL A 328 -4.17 2.13 7.15
CA VAL A 328 -2.71 2.25 7.10
C VAL A 328 -2.31 3.65 6.64
N LEU A 329 -2.89 4.16 5.56
CA LEU A 329 -2.66 5.52 5.06
C LEU A 329 -3.04 6.58 6.09
N GLY A 330 -4.17 6.40 6.79
CA GLY A 330 -4.59 7.29 7.87
C GLY A 330 -3.60 7.32 9.04
N GLN A 331 -3.09 6.16 9.45
CA GLN A 331 -2.07 6.06 10.51
C GLN A 331 -0.72 6.65 10.06
N ARG A 332 -0.30 6.40 8.81
CA ARG A 332 0.91 7.03 8.24
C ARG A 332 0.78 8.55 8.23
N ALA A 333 -0.35 9.08 7.79
CA ALA A 333 -0.61 10.52 7.78
C ALA A 333 -0.64 11.12 9.20
N ARG A 334 -1.21 10.42 10.18
CA ARG A 334 -1.17 10.81 11.61
C ARG A 334 0.24 10.81 12.18
N ASN A 335 1.04 9.80 11.87
CA ASN A 335 2.43 9.74 12.32
C ASN A 335 3.29 10.82 11.66
N ALA A 336 3.06 11.10 10.37
CA ALA A 336 3.74 12.18 9.66
C ALA A 336 3.38 13.56 10.24
N SER A 337 2.10 13.81 10.53
CA SER A 337 1.67 15.06 11.21
C SER A 337 2.32 15.21 12.59
N VAL A 338 2.32 14.15 13.41
CA VAL A 338 2.99 14.17 14.72
C VAL A 338 4.49 14.46 14.59
N ASN A 339 5.18 13.86 13.62
CA ASN A 339 6.62 14.06 13.43
C ASN A 339 6.98 15.44 12.87
N THR A 340 6.09 16.04 12.07
CA THR A 340 6.31 17.33 11.40
C THR A 340 5.77 18.52 12.20
N GLY A 341 4.90 18.28 13.19
CA GLY A 341 4.19 19.32 13.93
C GLY A 341 3.04 19.96 13.15
N LEU A 342 2.70 19.44 11.97
CA LEU A 342 1.57 19.90 11.17
C LEU A 342 0.27 19.28 11.67
N VAL A 343 -0.81 20.06 11.69
CA VAL A 343 -2.17 19.63 12.04
C VAL A 343 -3.14 19.95 10.90
N GLU A 344 -4.20 19.16 10.76
CA GLU A 344 -5.27 19.45 9.79
C GLU A 344 -6.19 20.55 10.34
N LEU A 345 -6.37 21.64 9.59
CA LEU A 345 -7.14 22.80 10.05
C LEU A 345 -8.60 22.44 10.40
N SER A 346 -9.25 21.59 9.59
CA SER A 346 -10.62 21.11 9.82
C SER A 346 -10.80 20.33 11.13
N SER A 347 -9.72 19.72 11.65
CA SER A 347 -9.79 19.02 12.94
C SER A 347 -9.83 19.98 14.13
N LEU A 348 -9.29 21.19 13.95
CA LEU A 348 -9.24 22.22 14.98
C LEU A 348 -10.42 23.19 14.89
N ASN A 349 -10.74 23.65 13.67
CA ASN A 349 -11.90 24.49 13.41
C ASN A 349 -12.53 24.13 12.05
N PRO A 350 -13.61 23.32 12.04
CA PRO A 350 -14.28 22.91 10.81
C PRO A 350 -15.11 24.02 10.13
N LYS A 351 -15.25 25.20 10.76
CA LYS A 351 -16.01 26.33 10.20
C LYS A 351 -15.18 27.16 9.20
N ILE A 352 -13.86 27.04 9.24
CA ILE A 352 -12.98 27.68 8.25
C ILE A 352 -13.11 26.91 6.94
N LEU A 353 -13.55 27.60 5.88
CA LEU A 353 -13.73 26.99 4.56
C LEU A 353 -12.38 26.67 3.92
N GLN A 354 -12.30 25.56 3.20
CA GLN A 354 -11.06 25.10 2.56
C GLN A 354 -11.27 24.91 1.07
N GLU A 355 -10.53 25.68 0.28
CA GLU A 355 -10.53 25.60 -1.17
C GLU A 355 -9.10 25.76 -1.68
N LEU A 356 -8.28 24.73 -1.41
CA LEU A 356 -6.87 24.74 -1.79
C LEU A 356 -6.73 24.83 -3.31
N ARG A 357 -6.35 26.01 -3.78
CA ARG A 357 -6.33 26.37 -5.21
C ARG A 357 -5.35 25.49 -5.99
N TYR A 358 -4.25 25.09 -5.35
CA TYR A 358 -3.25 24.18 -5.89
C TYR A 358 -3.68 22.69 -5.94
N ALA A 359 -4.83 22.32 -5.35
CA ALA A 359 -5.45 21.00 -5.52
C ALA A 359 -6.37 20.91 -6.75
N THR A 360 -6.51 22.01 -7.50
CA THR A 360 -7.35 22.10 -8.71
C THR A 360 -6.57 22.79 -9.83
N PRO A 361 -7.07 22.84 -11.08
CA PRO A 361 -6.48 23.69 -12.12
C PRO A 361 -6.64 25.21 -11.89
N ASN A 362 -7.39 25.63 -10.86
CA ASN A 362 -7.61 27.04 -10.56
C ASN A 362 -6.44 27.66 -9.78
N ASN A 363 -5.29 27.73 -10.42
CA ASN A 363 -4.07 28.37 -9.92
C ASN A 363 -3.23 28.86 -11.12
N PHE A 364 -2.09 29.51 -10.86
CA PHE A 364 -1.24 30.01 -11.94
C PHE A 364 -0.56 28.92 -12.79
N LEU A 365 -0.38 27.69 -12.27
CA LEU A 365 0.17 26.53 -13.00
C LEU A 365 -0.84 25.89 -13.95
N LYS A 366 -2.14 26.23 -13.85
CA LYS A 366 -3.25 25.65 -14.63
C LYS A 366 -3.38 24.13 -14.52
N THR A 367 -2.83 23.55 -13.45
CA THR A 367 -2.87 22.11 -13.17
C THR A 367 -2.94 21.86 -11.67
N ALA A 368 -3.58 20.75 -11.27
CA ALA A 368 -3.60 20.33 -9.88
C ALA A 368 -2.24 19.73 -9.51
N VAL A 369 -1.60 20.29 -8.48
CA VAL A 369 -0.29 19.86 -7.99
C VAL A 369 -0.33 19.31 -6.56
N TYR A 370 -1.42 19.54 -5.83
CA TYR A 370 -1.72 18.85 -4.58
C TYR A 370 -2.60 17.61 -4.83
N THR A 371 -2.48 16.62 -3.96
CA THR A 371 -3.22 15.35 -4.06
C THR A 371 -4.53 15.34 -3.28
N ASP A 372 -4.75 16.32 -2.39
CA ASP A 372 -5.98 16.48 -1.63
C ASP A 372 -6.28 17.97 -1.31
N ASN A 373 -7.53 18.24 -0.90
CA ASN A 373 -7.99 19.56 -0.48
C ASN A 373 -7.86 19.78 1.04
N ARG A 374 -6.81 19.25 1.68
CA ARG A 374 -6.64 19.32 3.14
C ARG A 374 -5.59 20.35 3.53
N CYS A 375 -6.01 21.42 4.19
CA CYS A 375 -5.13 22.43 4.75
C CYS A 375 -4.39 21.85 5.98
N ARG A 376 -3.06 21.78 5.87
CA ARG A 376 -2.16 21.40 6.96
C ARG A 376 -1.27 22.57 7.31
N LEU A 377 -1.18 22.89 8.59
CA LEU A 377 -0.41 24.03 9.12
C LEU A 377 0.27 23.62 10.41
N LEU A 378 1.30 24.34 10.84
CA LEU A 378 1.78 24.21 12.21
C LEU A 378 0.64 24.51 13.19
N ALA A 379 0.60 23.77 14.30
CA ALA A 379 -0.48 23.90 15.30
C ALA A 379 -0.70 25.35 15.77
N ASP A 380 0.37 26.14 15.89
CA ASP A 380 0.30 27.56 16.25
C ASP A 380 -0.46 28.39 15.20
N VAL A 381 -0.13 28.24 13.90
CA VAL A 381 -0.85 28.94 12.82
C VAL A 381 -2.31 28.53 12.79
N ALA A 382 -2.61 27.23 12.87
CA ALA A 382 -3.99 26.74 12.90
C ALA A 382 -4.78 27.30 14.09
N GLY A 383 -4.17 27.36 15.28
CA GLY A 383 -4.77 27.95 16.48
C GLY A 383 -5.04 29.44 16.36
N LYS A 384 -4.13 30.19 15.72
CA LYS A 384 -4.32 31.62 15.42
C LYS A 384 -5.48 31.84 14.44
N LEU A 385 -5.58 31.02 13.39
CA LEU A 385 -6.70 31.08 12.44
C LEU A 385 -8.04 30.78 13.11
N ALA A 386 -8.08 29.83 14.04
CA ALA A 386 -9.30 29.55 14.81
C ALA A 386 -9.77 30.76 15.63
N GLN A 387 -8.84 31.50 16.25
CA GLN A 387 -9.17 32.74 16.96
C GLN A 387 -9.67 33.85 16.03
N VAL A 388 -9.10 33.98 14.83
CA VAL A 388 -9.58 34.93 13.83
C VAL A 388 -10.99 34.56 13.36
N GLN A 389 -11.23 33.27 13.10
CA GLN A 389 -12.55 32.77 12.71
C GLN A 389 -13.62 33.10 13.76
N GLU A 390 -13.32 32.89 15.05
CA GLU A 390 -14.25 33.24 16.15
C GLU A 390 -14.59 34.74 16.17
N ARG A 391 -13.60 35.61 15.95
CA ARG A 391 -13.81 37.07 15.90
C ARG A 391 -14.66 37.49 14.70
N LEU A 392 -14.38 36.93 13.52
CA LEU A 392 -15.11 37.26 12.29
C LEU A 392 -16.58 36.80 12.35
N GLU A 393 -16.86 35.71 13.07
CA GLU A 393 -18.24 35.23 13.27
C GLU A 393 -19.12 36.26 13.99
N GLU A 394 -18.56 37.07 14.89
CA GLU A 394 -19.29 38.17 15.56
C GLU A 394 -19.75 39.25 14.58
N GLU A 395 -19.07 39.39 13.44
CA GLU A 395 -19.39 40.33 12.37
C GLU A 395 -20.16 39.68 11.21
N GLY A 396 -20.54 38.41 11.33
CA GLY A 396 -21.24 37.67 10.27
C GLY A 396 -20.33 37.30 9.08
N LEU A 397 -19.02 37.22 9.33
CA LEU A 397 -17.98 36.89 8.36
C LEU A 397 -17.27 35.57 8.73
N GLY A 398 -16.40 35.09 7.84
CA GLY A 398 -15.54 33.94 8.10
C GLY A 398 -14.30 33.93 7.21
N LEU A 399 -13.49 32.89 7.36
CA LEU A 399 -12.29 32.65 6.57
C LEU A 399 -12.49 31.56 5.51
N LYS A 400 -11.81 31.72 4.38
CA LYS A 400 -11.57 30.65 3.42
C LYS A 400 -10.08 30.58 3.05
N VAL A 401 -9.47 29.41 3.19
CA VAL A 401 -8.04 29.20 2.88
C VAL A 401 -7.82 28.67 1.46
N TYR A 402 -6.77 29.16 0.81
CA TYR A 402 -6.34 28.88 -0.56
C TYR A 402 -5.02 28.12 -0.66
N ASP A 403 -4.09 28.36 0.25
CA ASP A 403 -2.85 27.60 0.37
C ASP A 403 -2.40 27.47 1.83
N CYS A 404 -1.81 26.33 2.17
CA CYS A 404 -1.32 26.00 3.50
C CYS A 404 0.07 25.36 3.37
N TYR A 405 0.33 24.21 4.00
CA TYR A 405 1.57 23.47 3.75
C TYR A 405 1.71 23.10 2.27
N ARG A 406 2.83 23.54 1.69
CA ARG A 406 3.22 23.27 0.30
C ARG A 406 4.41 22.30 0.31
N PRO A 407 4.31 21.12 -0.31
CA PRO A 407 5.46 20.22 -0.41
C PRO A 407 6.65 20.86 -1.16
N PRO A 408 7.91 20.62 -0.75
CA PRO A 408 9.10 21.16 -1.45
C PRO A 408 9.14 20.80 -2.95
N SER A 409 8.64 19.62 -3.32
CA SER A 409 8.54 19.17 -4.71
C SER A 409 7.60 20.06 -5.56
N VAL A 410 6.55 20.61 -4.95
CA VAL A 410 5.63 21.56 -5.61
C VAL A 410 6.29 22.93 -5.74
N GLN A 411 7.01 23.39 -4.71
CA GLN A 411 7.76 24.65 -4.78
C GLN A 411 8.76 24.65 -5.94
N LYS A 412 9.42 23.51 -6.18
CA LYS A 412 10.31 23.36 -7.33
C LYS A 412 9.59 23.50 -8.68
N LYS A 413 8.41 22.88 -8.83
CA LYS A 413 7.59 23.02 -10.05
C LYS A 413 7.13 24.46 -10.28
N MET A 414 6.75 25.17 -9.21
CA MET A 414 6.38 26.58 -9.26
C MET A 414 7.54 27.44 -9.76
N TRP A 415 8.73 27.22 -9.20
CA TRP A 415 9.95 27.94 -9.58
C TRP A 415 10.39 27.67 -11.03
N GLU A 416 10.22 26.44 -11.52
CA GLU A 416 10.50 26.09 -12.92
C GLU A 416 9.63 26.90 -13.91
N LEU A 417 8.40 27.26 -13.53
CA LEU A 417 7.51 28.07 -14.36
C LEU A 417 7.73 29.57 -14.18
N VAL A 418 7.92 30.04 -12.95
CA VAL A 418 8.10 31.45 -12.60
C VAL A 418 9.37 31.60 -11.74
N PRO A 419 10.57 31.66 -12.36
CA PRO A 419 11.84 31.80 -11.64
C PRO A 419 12.11 33.25 -11.26
N ASP A 420 11.18 33.86 -10.52
CA ASP A 420 11.24 35.25 -10.07
C ASP A 420 10.96 35.30 -8.56
N GLU A 421 11.98 35.63 -7.77
CA GLU A 421 11.92 35.63 -6.30
C GLU A 421 10.93 36.66 -5.73
N ARG A 422 10.46 37.62 -6.55
CA ARG A 422 9.40 38.55 -6.18
C ARG A 422 8.05 37.87 -6.02
N TYR A 423 7.85 36.74 -6.67
CA TYR A 423 6.55 36.05 -6.80
C TYR A 423 6.60 34.60 -6.31
N VAL A 424 7.74 33.93 -6.49
CA VAL A 424 7.89 32.52 -6.11
C VAL A 424 9.21 32.36 -5.37
N ALA A 425 9.16 31.86 -4.13
CA ALA A 425 10.38 31.64 -3.36
C ALA A 425 11.33 30.65 -4.04
N ASN A 426 12.62 30.99 -4.10
CA ASN A 426 13.64 30.14 -4.70
C ASN A 426 13.89 28.88 -3.85
N PRO A 427 13.65 27.66 -4.38
CA PRO A 427 13.83 26.42 -3.62
C PRO A 427 15.30 26.20 -3.21
N ASN A 428 16.26 26.77 -3.94
CA ASN A 428 17.69 26.66 -3.64
C ASN A 428 18.19 27.73 -2.65
N ALA A 429 17.35 28.73 -2.32
CA ALA A 429 17.67 29.81 -1.39
C ALA A 429 16.83 29.75 -0.09
N GLY A 430 16.52 28.53 0.36
CA GLY A 430 15.77 28.28 1.59
C GLY A 430 14.26 28.10 1.41
N GLY A 431 13.74 28.11 0.18
CA GLY A 431 12.34 27.77 -0.11
C GLY A 431 11.29 28.71 0.50
N SER A 432 10.03 28.29 0.44
CA SER A 432 8.87 29.07 0.90
C SER A 432 8.54 28.81 2.37
N ASN A 433 7.94 29.79 3.05
CA ASN A 433 7.37 29.59 4.40
C ASN A 433 6.17 28.63 4.39
N HIS A 434 5.53 28.42 3.24
CA HIS A 434 4.55 27.34 3.06
C HIS A 434 5.19 25.96 3.18
N ASN A 435 6.47 25.79 2.81
CA ASN A 435 7.18 24.51 2.99
C ASN A 435 7.44 24.18 4.46
N ARG A 436 7.16 25.11 5.37
CA ARG A 436 7.37 24.97 6.82
C ARG A 436 6.05 24.81 7.58
N GLY A 437 4.92 24.86 6.86
CA GLY A 437 3.57 24.96 7.45
C GLY A 437 3.35 26.24 8.27
N ALA A 438 4.21 27.25 8.09
CA ALA A 438 4.24 28.48 8.88
C ALA A 438 3.56 29.66 8.17
N ALA A 439 3.06 29.46 6.95
CA ALA A 439 2.36 30.45 6.13
C ALA A 439 1.03 29.89 5.62
N VAL A 440 0.11 30.80 5.33
CA VAL A 440 -1.24 30.52 4.84
C VAL A 440 -1.69 31.63 3.90
N ASP A 441 -2.34 31.23 2.81
CA ASP A 441 -3.02 32.13 1.87
C ASP A 441 -4.52 32.02 2.05
N LEU A 442 -5.23 33.13 2.19
CA LEU A 442 -6.66 33.12 2.52
C LEU A 442 -7.41 34.40 2.13
N THR A 443 -8.74 34.32 2.23
CA THR A 443 -9.67 35.44 2.04
C THR A 443 -10.74 35.50 3.14
N LEU A 444 -11.55 36.56 3.09
CA LEU A 444 -12.78 36.71 3.86
C LEU A 444 -13.98 36.17 3.08
N VAL A 445 -14.94 35.60 3.81
CA VAL A 445 -16.25 35.20 3.29
C VAL A 445 -17.37 35.79 4.13
N ASP A 446 -18.55 35.95 3.54
CA ASP A 446 -19.78 36.28 4.26
C ASP A 446 -20.38 35.05 4.98
N SER A 447 -21.49 35.25 5.68
CA SER A 447 -22.22 34.19 6.39
C SER A 447 -22.75 33.05 5.50
N GLN A 448 -22.78 33.24 4.18
CA GLN A 448 -23.15 32.21 3.20
C GLN A 448 -21.92 31.50 2.60
N GLY A 449 -20.71 31.89 3.02
CA GLY A 449 -19.45 31.36 2.48
C GLY A 449 -19.05 31.98 1.15
N LYS A 450 -19.70 33.06 0.71
CA LYS A 450 -19.33 33.79 -0.51
C LYS A 450 -18.15 34.70 -0.21
N GLU A 451 -17.14 34.65 -1.08
CA GLU A 451 -15.93 35.47 -0.94
C GLU A 451 -16.27 36.97 -1.06
N LEU A 452 -15.70 37.77 -0.16
CA LEU A 452 -15.73 39.22 -0.29
C LEU A 452 -14.81 39.66 -1.44
N GLU A 453 -15.15 40.77 -2.08
CA GLU A 453 -14.30 41.29 -3.15
C GLU A 453 -12.99 41.83 -2.58
N MET A 454 -11.88 41.24 -3.03
CA MET A 454 -10.53 41.60 -2.65
C MET A 454 -9.85 42.42 -3.78
N PRO A 455 -8.72 43.08 -3.50
CA PRO A 455 -8.03 43.99 -4.44
C PRO A 455 -7.79 43.39 -5.83
N THR A 456 -7.42 42.12 -5.87
CA THR A 456 -7.13 41.33 -7.07
C THR A 456 -7.64 39.91 -6.87
N GLU A 457 -7.63 39.11 -7.93
CA GLU A 457 -7.68 37.65 -7.81
C GLU A 457 -6.45 37.12 -7.05
N PHE A 458 -6.58 35.90 -6.51
CA PHE A 458 -5.46 35.14 -5.94
C PHE A 458 -4.41 34.82 -7.02
N ASP A 459 -3.12 34.73 -6.66
CA ASP A 459 -1.97 34.58 -7.55
C ASP A 459 -1.79 35.73 -8.58
N ALA A 460 -2.37 36.92 -8.33
CA ALA A 460 -2.18 38.07 -9.22
C ALA A 460 -0.84 38.76 -8.96
N PHE A 461 0.11 38.58 -9.87
CA PHE A 461 1.48 39.14 -9.80
C PHE A 461 1.56 40.62 -10.23
N VAL A 462 0.75 41.48 -9.62
CA VAL A 462 0.63 42.91 -9.97
C VAL A 462 0.72 43.83 -8.73
N PRO A 463 1.16 45.09 -8.84
CA PRO A 463 1.30 46.01 -7.70
C PRO A 463 0.02 46.23 -6.89
N GLU A 464 -1.16 46.08 -7.51
CA GLU A 464 -2.47 46.17 -6.87
C GLU A 464 -2.68 45.11 -5.78
N ALA A 465 -1.97 43.98 -5.85
CA ALA A 465 -2.04 42.91 -4.87
C ALA A 465 -1.38 43.27 -3.52
N ALA A 466 -0.49 44.26 -3.49
CA ALA A 466 0.25 44.63 -2.28
C ALA A 466 -0.66 45.19 -1.17
N HIS A 467 -0.29 44.96 0.10
CA HIS A 467 -1.10 45.38 1.27
C HIS A 467 -1.34 46.88 1.38
N TYR A 468 -0.46 47.69 0.80
CA TYR A 468 -0.53 49.16 0.86
C TYR A 468 -0.93 49.80 -0.47
N SER A 469 -1.25 49.02 -1.50
CA SER A 469 -1.62 49.61 -2.79
C SER A 469 -2.87 50.48 -2.67
N LEU A 470 -2.77 51.71 -3.18
CA LEU A 470 -3.87 52.69 -3.25
C LEU A 470 -4.61 52.63 -4.59
N ALA A 471 -4.09 51.90 -5.58
CA ALA A 471 -4.63 51.80 -6.94
C ALA A 471 -5.81 50.82 -7.03
N VAL A 472 -6.66 50.77 -5.99
CA VAL A 472 -7.79 49.85 -5.88
C VAL A 472 -9.01 50.54 -5.25
N PRO A 473 -10.24 50.15 -5.62
CA PRO A 473 -11.47 50.71 -5.07
C PRO A 473 -11.51 50.72 -3.53
N ALA A 474 -12.20 51.71 -2.96
CA ALA A 474 -12.24 51.92 -1.51
C ALA A 474 -12.77 50.72 -0.72
N GLU A 475 -13.80 50.04 -1.23
CA GLU A 475 -14.40 48.85 -0.62
C GLU A 475 -13.41 47.68 -0.52
N LYS A 476 -12.72 47.36 -1.62
CA LYS A 476 -11.67 46.31 -1.66
C LYS A 476 -10.51 46.63 -0.71
N ARG A 477 -10.16 47.91 -0.55
CA ARG A 477 -9.17 48.35 0.46
C ARG A 477 -9.66 48.10 1.88
N ALA A 478 -10.95 48.32 2.15
CA ALA A 478 -11.54 48.08 3.46
C ALA A 478 -11.50 46.58 3.81
N HIS A 479 -11.90 45.69 2.89
CA HIS A 479 -11.84 44.23 3.13
C HIS A 479 -10.41 43.73 3.36
N ARG A 480 -9.44 44.19 2.55
CA ARG A 480 -8.02 43.89 2.77
C ARG A 480 -7.53 44.38 4.13
N MET A 481 -7.92 45.59 4.52
CA MET A 481 -7.52 46.17 5.80
C MET A 481 -8.12 45.39 6.97
N LEU A 482 -9.39 44.98 6.86
CA LEU A 482 -10.04 44.12 7.84
C LEU A 482 -9.30 42.80 8.00
N LEU A 483 -9.06 42.08 6.89
CA LEU A 483 -8.33 40.81 6.90
C LEU A 483 -6.96 40.98 7.57
N ARG A 484 -6.21 42.01 7.18
CA ARG A 484 -4.92 42.29 7.79
C ARG A 484 -5.01 42.56 9.28
N THR A 485 -5.96 43.40 9.69
CA THR A 485 -6.15 43.77 11.10
C THR A 485 -6.43 42.54 11.96
N VAL A 486 -7.32 41.65 11.52
CA VAL A 486 -7.66 40.46 12.31
C VAL A 486 -6.50 39.45 12.36
N MET A 487 -5.76 39.29 11.26
CA MET A 487 -4.62 38.37 11.18
C MET A 487 -3.41 38.87 11.99
N GLU A 488 -3.07 40.16 11.88
CA GLU A 488 -2.02 40.78 12.71
C GLU A 488 -2.43 40.83 14.19
N GLY A 489 -3.74 40.98 14.47
CA GLY A 489 -4.30 40.95 15.83
C GLY A 489 -4.18 39.61 16.57
N VAL A 490 -3.77 38.53 15.90
CA VAL A 490 -3.40 37.23 16.51
C VAL A 490 -1.89 36.94 16.40
N GLY A 491 -1.11 37.90 15.93
CA GLY A 491 0.34 37.85 15.82
C GLY A 491 0.87 37.15 14.56
N LEU A 492 0.10 37.13 13.47
CA LEU A 492 0.63 36.77 12.14
C LEU A 492 1.12 38.03 11.41
N GLU A 493 2.10 37.86 10.53
CA GLU A 493 2.66 38.93 9.71
C GLU A 493 2.10 38.85 8.29
N ALA A 494 1.61 39.99 7.80
CA ALA A 494 1.21 40.20 6.41
C ALA A 494 2.44 40.24 5.49
N PHE A 495 2.37 39.58 4.33
CA PHE A 495 3.44 39.64 3.33
C PHE A 495 3.24 40.82 2.37
N GLU A 496 4.24 41.69 2.27
CA GLU A 496 4.08 43.05 1.72
C GLU A 496 3.40 43.10 0.33
N THR A 497 3.75 42.17 -0.56
CA THR A 497 3.34 42.16 -1.96
C THR A 497 2.03 41.40 -2.23
N GLU A 498 1.49 40.68 -1.24
CA GLU A 498 0.38 39.75 -1.44
C GLU A 498 -0.67 39.91 -0.35
N TRP A 499 -1.84 40.45 -0.69
CA TRP A 499 -2.88 40.74 0.31
C TRP A 499 -3.44 39.50 1.04
N TRP A 500 -3.28 38.31 0.46
CA TRP A 500 -3.82 37.05 0.95
C TRP A 500 -2.85 36.29 1.88
N HIS A 501 -1.55 36.63 1.85
CA HIS A 501 -0.50 35.82 2.48
C HIS A 501 -0.18 36.30 3.89
N TYR A 502 -0.27 35.38 4.85
CA TYR A 502 0.05 35.61 6.25
C TYR A 502 0.93 34.50 6.80
N GLN A 503 1.84 34.84 7.72
CA GLN A 503 2.83 33.89 8.24
C GLN A 503 3.22 34.16 9.69
N LEU A 504 3.89 33.19 10.33
CA LEU A 504 4.51 33.43 11.64
C LEU A 504 5.70 34.40 11.55
N PRO A 505 5.88 35.28 12.55
CA PRO A 505 7.13 36.01 12.75
C PRO A 505 8.33 35.07 12.75
N GLY A 506 9.36 35.40 11.98
CA GLY A 506 10.57 34.59 11.88
C GLY A 506 10.39 33.22 11.22
N ALA A 507 9.29 32.97 10.50
CA ALA A 507 8.99 31.69 9.84
C ALA A 507 10.17 31.10 9.04
N LYS A 508 11.02 31.93 8.44
CA LYS A 508 12.19 31.51 7.66
C LYS A 508 13.20 30.67 8.47
N SER A 509 13.24 30.86 9.79
CA SER A 509 14.10 30.12 10.73
C SER A 509 13.63 28.70 11.05
N LEU A 510 12.35 28.39 10.77
CA LEU A 510 11.80 27.07 10.99
C LEU A 510 12.33 26.09 9.93
N PRO A 511 12.48 24.80 10.27
CA PRO A 511 12.90 23.79 9.31
C PRO A 511 11.83 23.60 8.22
N ILE A 512 12.28 23.28 7.01
CA ILE A 512 11.38 22.80 5.96
C ILE A 512 10.83 21.44 6.37
N VAL A 513 9.53 21.26 6.20
CA VAL A 513 8.86 19.96 6.33
C VAL A 513 8.96 19.25 4.98
N GLU A 514 9.44 18.00 4.99
CA GLU A 514 9.58 17.16 3.78
C GLU A 514 8.31 16.37 3.44
#